data_AF-A0A7Y5LGH3-F1
#
_entry.id   AF-A0A7Y5LGH3-F1
#
_cell.length_a   1.000
_cell.length_b   1.000
_cell.length_c   1.000
_cell.angle_alpha   90.00
_cell.angle_beta   90.00
_cell.angle_gamma   90.00
#
_symmetry.space_group_name_H-M   'P 1'
#
loop_
_entity.id
_entity.type
_entity.pdbx_description
1 polymer ?
#
loop_
_entity_poly.entity_id
_entity_poly.type
_entity_poly.pdbx_seq_one_letter_code
_entity_poly.pdbx_strand_id
1 'polypeptide(L)'
;MIELALLSLWLLAAPEQKPAEPGTEVLQYNINWPSGLSLGEAKITASSVSEKGKNLLSFEFNIDAAVPGFAVRDEIRSTATSEFCSASLEKHLSHGTRKTRERTDFNQRARVATRATEKGGKSELPLPACAKDALTFLHYLRSELRQGRLPPPQTVFFGAPYQLRLEYSGTRSMQLGDSMVQADRLKGIVKGAASENRFEIVVARDASRTPLLVSLPLALGTFSMELVQ
;
A
#
# COMPACT_ATOMS: atom_id res chain seq x y z
N MET A 1 28.66 49.52 -30.46
CA MET A 1 27.27 49.16 -30.79
C MET A 1 27.16 47.65 -30.55
N ILE A 2 27.06 47.16 -29.30
CA ILE A 2 25.85 46.98 -28.45
C ILE A 2 24.75 46.24 -29.24
N GLU A 3 24.78 44.90 -29.25
CA GLU A 3 24.05 43.95 -28.37
C GLU A 3 22.51 44.03 -28.44
N LEU A 4 21.89 42.92 -28.85
CA LEU A 4 20.52 42.53 -28.47
C LEU A 4 20.37 41.01 -28.65
N ALA A 5 20.67 40.29 -27.56
CA ALA A 5 20.36 38.87 -27.41
C ALA A 5 18.93 38.72 -26.86
N LEU A 6 18.10 37.98 -27.60
CA LEU A 6 16.76 37.56 -27.16
C LEU A 6 16.90 36.44 -26.13
N LEU A 7 16.57 36.74 -24.87
CA LEU A 7 16.34 35.77 -23.80
C LEU A 7 14.88 35.32 -23.83
N SER A 8 14.63 34.10 -24.29
CA SER A 8 13.35 33.42 -24.15
C SER A 8 13.28 32.71 -22.80
N LEU A 9 12.46 33.26 -21.90
CA LEU A 9 12.15 32.73 -20.58
C LEU A 9 11.15 31.57 -20.73
N TRP A 10 11.59 30.33 -20.53
CA TRP A 10 10.69 29.19 -20.43
C TRP A 10 10.14 29.12 -19.00
N LEU A 11 8.86 29.44 -18.81
CA LEU A 11 8.14 29.11 -17.58
C LEU A 11 7.97 27.58 -17.52
N LEU A 12 8.64 26.94 -16.56
CA LEU A 12 8.33 25.57 -16.16
C LEU A 12 6.99 25.59 -15.41
N ALA A 13 5.94 25.05 -16.02
CA ALA A 13 4.69 24.77 -15.33
C ALA A 13 4.94 23.69 -14.27
N ALA A 14 4.61 24.00 -13.01
CA ALA A 14 4.58 23.01 -11.94
C ALA A 14 3.48 21.96 -12.25
N PRO A 15 3.68 20.68 -11.92
CA PRO A 15 2.64 19.68 -12.10
C PRO A 15 1.43 20.03 -11.23
N GLU A 16 0.29 20.22 -11.88
CA GLU A 16 -0.98 20.56 -11.25
C GLU A 16 -1.48 19.37 -10.44
N GLN A 17 -1.39 19.47 -9.11
CA GLN A 17 -1.83 18.43 -8.19
C GLN A 17 -3.36 18.51 -8.10
N LYS A 18 -4.06 17.64 -8.83
CA LYS A 18 -5.53 17.61 -8.86
C LYS A 18 -6.07 17.52 -7.42
N PRO A 19 -7.00 18.41 -7.00
CA PRO A 19 -7.59 18.37 -5.66
C PRO A 19 -8.20 17.00 -5.39
N ALA A 20 -8.02 16.49 -4.16
CA ALA A 20 -8.63 15.24 -3.75
C ALA A 20 -10.16 15.33 -3.86
N GLU A 21 -10.78 14.38 -4.56
CA GLU A 21 -12.22 14.35 -4.76
C GLU A 21 -12.93 14.06 -3.41
N PRO A 22 -14.09 14.67 -3.11
CA PRO A 22 -14.81 14.43 -1.87
C PRO A 22 -15.05 12.94 -1.62
N GLY A 23 -14.70 12.45 -0.43
CA GLY A 23 -14.76 11.01 -0.10
C GLY A 23 -13.50 10.22 -0.47
N THR A 24 -12.44 10.89 -0.91
CA THR A 24 -11.10 10.31 -1.09
C THR A 24 -10.27 10.51 0.18
N GLU A 25 -9.69 9.43 0.69
CA GLU A 25 -8.67 9.47 1.73
C GLU A 25 -7.28 9.40 1.08
N VAL A 26 -6.35 10.24 1.54
CA VAL A 26 -4.94 10.22 1.13
C VAL A 26 -4.09 10.19 2.39
N LEU A 27 -3.20 9.21 2.49
CA LEU A 27 -2.24 9.04 3.56
C LEU A 27 -0.84 9.10 2.95
N GLN A 28 -0.01 10.02 3.45
CA GLN A 28 1.36 10.21 2.99
C GLN A 28 2.33 9.71 4.06
N TYR A 29 3.44 9.12 3.64
CA TYR A 29 4.40 8.50 4.53
C TYR A 29 5.83 8.86 4.13
N ASN A 30 6.68 9.10 5.11
CA ASN A 30 8.12 9.05 4.93
C ASN A 30 8.61 7.61 5.08
N ILE A 31 9.54 7.19 4.22
CA ILE A 31 10.22 5.91 4.31
C ILE A 31 11.59 6.14 4.94
N ASN A 32 11.86 5.50 6.07
CA ASN A 32 13.07 5.74 6.84
C ASN A 32 13.96 4.49 6.91
N TRP A 33 15.28 4.71 6.80
CA TRP A 33 16.32 3.75 7.14
C TRP A 33 16.45 3.62 8.66
N PRO A 34 17.00 2.51 9.21
CA PRO A 34 17.28 2.35 10.63
C PRO A 34 18.02 3.51 11.31
N SER A 35 18.83 4.27 10.57
CA SER A 35 19.57 5.42 11.09
C SER A 35 18.73 6.69 11.25
N GLY A 36 17.46 6.65 10.83
CA GLY A 36 16.58 7.82 10.72
C GLY A 36 16.74 8.60 9.43
N LEU A 37 17.60 8.15 8.51
CA LEU A 37 17.73 8.76 7.18
C LEU A 37 16.48 8.49 6.35
N SER A 38 15.83 9.54 5.86
CA SER A 38 14.75 9.39 4.88
C SER A 38 15.30 8.84 3.56
N LEU A 39 14.61 7.82 3.04
CA LEU A 39 14.88 7.16 1.77
C LEU A 39 13.94 7.65 0.66
N GLY A 40 12.87 8.35 1.03
CA GLY A 40 11.81 8.76 0.11
C GLY A 40 10.44 8.68 0.77
N GLU A 41 9.42 8.51 -0.05
CA GLU A 41 8.03 8.69 0.35
C GLU A 41 7.13 7.57 -0.18
N ALA A 42 5.99 7.40 0.50
CA ALA A 42 4.90 6.59 0.01
C ALA A 42 3.57 7.31 0.15
N LYS A 43 2.62 6.95 -0.69
CA LYS A 43 1.26 7.49 -0.68
C LYS A 43 0.24 6.36 -0.82
N ILE A 44 -0.70 6.29 0.11
CA ILE A 44 -1.89 5.43 0.02
C ILE A 44 -3.08 6.33 -0.29
N THR A 45 -3.84 5.98 -1.32
CA THR A 45 -5.11 6.64 -1.66
C THR A 45 -6.23 5.61 -1.57
N ALA A 46 -7.37 6.01 -0.99
CA ALA A 46 -8.58 5.20 -1.00
C ALA A 46 -9.77 6.05 -1.42
N SER A 47 -10.57 5.55 -2.35
CA SER A 47 -11.78 6.22 -2.85
C SER A 47 -12.86 5.21 -3.19
N SER A 48 -14.08 5.71 -3.40
CA SER A 48 -15.17 4.93 -4.00
C SER A 48 -15.28 5.29 -5.48
N VAL A 49 -15.38 4.28 -6.33
CA VAL A 49 -15.51 4.44 -7.79
C VAL A 49 -16.74 3.69 -8.29
N SER A 50 -17.42 4.23 -9.28
CA SER A 50 -18.53 3.53 -9.95
C SER A 50 -18.04 2.95 -11.26
N GLU A 51 -17.98 1.62 -11.37
CA GLU A 51 -17.58 0.93 -12.59
C GLU A 51 -18.72 0.02 -13.07
N LYS A 52 -19.19 0.24 -14.31
CA LYS A 52 -20.29 -0.55 -14.93
C LYS A 52 -21.54 -0.64 -14.02
N GLY A 53 -21.88 0.47 -13.35
CA GLY A 53 -23.04 0.55 -12.46
C GLY A 53 -22.86 -0.12 -11.09
N LYS A 54 -21.64 -0.55 -10.74
CA LYS A 54 -21.32 -1.08 -9.41
C LYS A 54 -20.44 -0.10 -8.66
N ASN A 55 -20.77 0.15 -7.40
CA ASN A 55 -19.89 0.87 -6.49
C ASN A 55 -18.80 -0.07 -6.00
N LEU A 56 -17.55 0.27 -6.32
CA LEU A 56 -16.36 -0.42 -5.89
C LEU A 56 -15.52 0.50 -5.02
N LEU A 57 -14.76 -0.11 -4.13
CA LEU A 57 -13.65 0.56 -3.45
C LEU A 57 -12.44 0.52 -4.39
N SER A 58 -11.72 1.63 -4.47
CA SER A 58 -10.47 1.76 -5.20
C SER A 58 -9.36 2.13 -4.23
N PHE A 59 -8.26 1.40 -4.28
CA PHE A 59 -7.09 1.60 -3.45
C PHE A 59 -5.87 1.76 -4.35
N GLU A 60 -5.03 2.73 -4.03
CA GLU A 60 -3.77 2.96 -4.71
C GLU A 60 -2.66 3.10 -3.69
N PHE A 61 -1.50 2.53 -4.01
CA PHE A 61 -0.29 2.67 -3.24
C PHE A 61 0.88 2.98 -4.15
N ASN A 62 1.56 4.08 -3.86
CA ASN A 62 2.74 4.53 -4.57
C ASN A 62 3.93 4.60 -3.60
N ILE A 63 5.09 4.13 -4.02
CA ILE A 63 6.38 4.31 -3.34
C ILE A 63 7.34 4.95 -4.33
N ASP A 64 8.07 5.98 -3.89
CA ASP A 64 9.33 6.40 -4.52
C ASP A 64 10.38 6.54 -3.42
N ALA A 65 11.33 5.61 -3.39
CA ALA A 65 12.41 5.59 -2.43
C ALA A 65 13.71 5.12 -3.07
N ALA A 66 14.84 5.49 -2.48
CA ALA A 66 16.15 5.03 -2.93
C ALA A 66 17.14 4.91 -1.77
N VAL A 67 18.03 3.94 -1.91
CA VAL A 67 19.31 3.88 -1.21
C VAL A 67 20.43 4.01 -2.25
N PRO A 68 21.66 4.38 -1.86
CA PRO A 68 22.76 4.47 -2.81
C PRO A 68 22.89 3.21 -3.67
N GLY A 69 22.75 3.37 -4.99
CA GLY A 69 22.83 2.29 -5.97
C GLY A 69 21.57 1.44 -6.16
N PHE A 70 20.47 1.69 -5.45
CA PHE A 70 19.23 0.91 -5.56
C PHE A 70 17.98 1.76 -5.36
N ALA A 71 17.23 2.00 -6.44
CA ALA A 71 15.96 2.73 -6.42
C ALA A 71 14.77 1.76 -6.35
N VAL A 72 13.72 2.14 -5.65
CA VAL A 72 12.45 1.43 -5.50
C VAL A 72 11.33 2.37 -5.93
N ARG A 73 10.64 2.01 -7.01
CA ARG A 73 9.43 2.71 -7.47
C ARG A 73 8.34 1.72 -7.73
N ASP A 74 7.29 1.80 -6.91
CA ASP A 74 6.16 0.89 -7.00
C ASP A 74 4.88 1.69 -7.15
N GLU A 75 4.01 1.23 -8.05
CA GLU A 75 2.65 1.69 -8.23
C GLU A 75 1.74 0.47 -8.19
N ILE A 76 0.80 0.48 -7.25
CA ILE A 76 -0.09 -0.65 -6.99
C ILE A 76 -1.51 -0.14 -6.93
N ARG A 77 -2.40 -0.79 -7.66
CA ARG A 77 -3.81 -0.43 -7.72
C ARG A 77 -4.65 -1.65 -7.43
N SER A 78 -5.67 -1.49 -6.60
CA SER A 78 -6.60 -2.55 -6.24
C SER A 78 -8.01 -2.03 -6.30
N THR A 79 -8.94 -2.88 -6.72
CA THR A 79 -10.37 -2.62 -6.56
C THR A 79 -11.03 -3.75 -5.79
N ALA A 80 -12.06 -3.42 -5.01
CA ALA A 80 -12.80 -4.39 -4.21
C ALA A 80 -14.29 -4.03 -4.09
N THR A 81 -15.10 -4.99 -3.68
CA THR A 81 -16.50 -4.73 -3.29
C THR A 81 -16.58 -4.01 -1.94
N SER A 82 -17.77 -3.55 -1.56
CA SER A 82 -18.06 -2.96 -0.23
C SER A 82 -17.71 -3.89 0.94
N GLU A 83 -17.74 -5.21 0.72
CA GLU A 83 -17.40 -6.24 1.70
C GLU A 83 -15.89 -6.56 1.74
N PHE A 84 -15.08 -5.76 1.03
CA PHE A 84 -13.63 -5.96 0.87
C PHE A 84 -13.27 -7.29 0.22
N CYS A 85 -14.03 -7.75 -0.77
CA CYS A 85 -13.59 -8.84 -1.64
C CYS A 85 -12.95 -8.26 -2.90
N SER A 86 -11.69 -8.61 -3.16
CA SER A 86 -10.94 -8.05 -4.28
C SER A 86 -11.60 -8.39 -5.62
N ALA A 87 -11.54 -7.44 -6.55
CA ALA A 87 -11.98 -7.59 -7.94
C ALA A 87 -10.78 -7.55 -8.89
N SER A 88 -9.83 -6.64 -8.67
CA SER A 88 -8.57 -6.58 -9.42
C SER A 88 -7.41 -6.11 -8.55
N LEU A 89 -6.19 -6.53 -8.92
CA LEU A 89 -4.93 -6.02 -8.41
C LEU A 89 -3.97 -5.82 -9.59
N GLU A 90 -3.49 -4.60 -9.79
CA GLU A 90 -2.44 -4.26 -10.76
C GLU A 90 -1.19 -3.80 -10.00
N LYS A 91 -0.03 -4.24 -10.44
CA LYS A 91 1.27 -3.92 -9.84
C LYS A 91 2.27 -3.55 -10.91
N HIS A 92 2.85 -2.36 -10.80
CA HIS A 92 4.02 -1.91 -11.53
C HIS A 92 5.13 -1.72 -10.52
N LEU A 93 6.08 -2.66 -10.48
CA LEU A 93 7.18 -2.65 -9.53
C LEU A 93 8.49 -2.40 -10.26
N SER A 94 9.32 -1.52 -9.73
CA SER A 94 10.64 -1.19 -10.27
C SER A 94 11.66 -1.15 -9.14
N HIS A 95 12.39 -2.26 -8.95
CA HIS A 95 13.38 -2.43 -7.90
C HIS A 95 14.77 -2.56 -8.51
N GLY A 96 15.55 -1.48 -8.49
CA GLY A 96 16.82 -1.36 -9.20
C GLY A 96 16.62 -1.57 -10.70
N THR A 97 17.26 -2.60 -11.25
CA THR A 97 17.14 -2.98 -12.68
C THR A 97 15.94 -3.89 -12.96
N ARG A 98 15.30 -4.44 -11.92
CA ARG A 98 14.18 -5.39 -12.06
C ARG A 98 12.88 -4.63 -12.19
N LYS A 99 12.15 -4.90 -13.27
CA LYS A 99 10.81 -4.35 -13.52
C LYS A 99 9.80 -5.47 -13.67
N THR A 100 8.67 -5.33 -12.99
CA THR A 100 7.57 -6.29 -13.02
C THR A 100 6.26 -5.55 -13.23
N ARG A 101 5.53 -5.94 -14.28
CA ARG A 101 4.16 -5.49 -14.53
C ARG A 101 3.26 -6.71 -14.51
N GLU A 102 2.31 -6.73 -13.59
CA GLU A 102 1.35 -7.82 -13.48
C GLU A 102 -0.02 -7.35 -13.04
N ARG A 103 -1.03 -8.09 -13.51
CA ARG A 103 -2.43 -7.90 -13.16
C ARG A 103 -3.02 -9.22 -12.68
N THR A 104 -3.82 -9.16 -11.64
CA THR A 104 -4.59 -10.29 -11.10
C THR A 104 -6.05 -9.89 -11.08
N ASP A 105 -6.90 -10.60 -11.82
CA ASP A 105 -8.35 -10.42 -11.80
C ASP A 105 -8.98 -11.53 -10.95
N PHE A 106 -9.82 -11.15 -9.98
CA PHE A 106 -10.39 -12.05 -8.98
C PHE A 106 -11.83 -12.39 -9.34
N ASN A 107 -12.09 -13.64 -9.71
CA ASN A 107 -13.45 -14.15 -9.87
C ASN A 107 -13.90 -14.87 -8.60
N GLN A 108 -14.44 -14.12 -7.65
CA GLN A 108 -14.88 -14.63 -6.35
C GLN A 108 -15.96 -15.73 -6.49
N ARG A 109 -16.81 -15.64 -7.51
CA ARG A 109 -17.87 -16.63 -7.77
C ARG A 109 -17.30 -17.94 -8.31
N ALA A 110 -16.40 -17.86 -9.28
CA ALA A 110 -15.71 -19.03 -9.82
C ALA A 110 -14.60 -19.56 -8.90
N ARG A 111 -14.29 -18.85 -7.81
CA ARG A 111 -13.25 -19.21 -6.82
C ARG A 111 -11.86 -19.33 -7.45
N VAL A 112 -11.58 -18.51 -8.46
CA VAL A 112 -10.30 -18.48 -9.19
C VAL A 112 -9.89 -17.03 -9.42
N ALA A 113 -8.60 -16.73 -9.25
CA ALA A 113 -7.98 -15.52 -9.75
C ALA A 113 -7.10 -15.85 -10.95
N THR A 114 -7.15 -15.00 -11.98
CA THR A 114 -6.29 -15.10 -13.15
C THR A 114 -5.21 -14.03 -13.04
N ARG A 115 -3.95 -14.47 -12.90
CA ARG A 115 -2.78 -13.60 -12.93
C ARG A 115 -2.19 -13.60 -14.33
N ALA A 116 -1.89 -12.42 -14.85
CA ALA A 116 -1.18 -12.21 -16.10
C ALA A 116 -0.01 -11.23 -15.89
N THR A 117 1.15 -11.55 -16.48
CA THR A 117 2.30 -10.64 -16.55
C THR A 117 2.42 -10.07 -17.95
N GLU A 118 3.00 -8.87 -18.08
CA GLU A 118 3.20 -8.24 -19.39
C GLU A 118 4.08 -9.08 -20.33
N LYS A 119 4.98 -9.90 -19.78
CA LYS A 119 5.84 -10.82 -20.56
C LYS A 119 5.15 -12.13 -20.97
N GLY A 120 3.82 -12.21 -20.87
CA GLY A 120 3.02 -13.34 -21.34
C GLY A 120 2.83 -14.49 -20.33
N GLY A 121 3.30 -14.35 -19.09
CA GLY A 121 3.07 -15.35 -18.05
C GLY A 121 1.63 -15.30 -17.56
N LYS A 122 0.89 -16.41 -17.68
CA LYS A 122 -0.48 -16.54 -17.15
C LYS A 122 -0.56 -17.69 -16.16
N SER A 123 -1.30 -17.51 -15.08
CA SER A 123 -1.55 -18.57 -14.09
C SER A 123 -2.89 -18.37 -13.41
N GLU A 124 -3.51 -19.47 -13.01
CA GLU A 124 -4.72 -19.47 -12.20
C GLU A 124 -4.39 -19.79 -10.75
N LEU A 125 -5.04 -19.08 -9.83
CA LEU A 125 -4.85 -19.20 -8.40
C LEU A 125 -6.20 -19.55 -7.76
N PRO A 126 -6.30 -20.64 -6.97
CA PRO A 126 -7.53 -20.95 -6.26
C PRO A 126 -7.79 -19.90 -5.17
N LEU A 127 -9.06 -19.51 -5.00
CA LEU A 127 -9.47 -18.46 -4.06
C LEU A 127 -10.31 -18.99 -2.88
N PRO A 128 -10.18 -18.39 -1.68
CA PRO A 128 -11.21 -18.47 -0.64
C PRO A 128 -12.50 -17.72 -1.06
N ALA A 129 -13.54 -17.74 -0.22
CA ALA A 129 -14.86 -17.19 -0.57
C ALA A 129 -14.85 -15.68 -0.82
N CYS A 130 -14.00 -14.98 -0.08
CA CYS A 130 -13.75 -13.56 -0.22
C CYS A 130 -12.24 -13.34 -0.15
N ALA A 131 -11.58 -13.54 -1.29
CA ALA A 131 -10.16 -13.28 -1.41
C ALA A 131 -9.87 -11.79 -1.30
N LYS A 132 -8.80 -11.45 -0.57
CA LYS A 132 -8.32 -10.07 -0.40
C LYS A 132 -6.90 -10.00 -0.92
N ASP A 133 -6.61 -9.00 -1.73
CA ASP A 133 -5.24 -8.58 -1.99
C ASP A 133 -4.68 -7.75 -0.83
N ALA A 134 -3.39 -7.42 -0.88
CA ALA A 134 -2.71 -6.71 0.20
C ALA A 134 -3.32 -5.34 0.53
N LEU A 135 -3.71 -4.53 -0.47
CA LEU A 135 -4.31 -3.21 -0.23
C LEU A 135 -5.74 -3.35 0.28
N THR A 136 -6.53 -4.21 -0.34
CA THR A 136 -7.89 -4.51 0.13
C THR A 136 -7.86 -5.03 1.57
N PHE A 137 -6.90 -5.89 1.90
CA PHE A 137 -6.73 -6.41 3.25
C PHE A 137 -6.39 -5.31 4.26
N LEU A 138 -5.52 -4.34 3.91
CA LEU A 138 -5.20 -3.23 4.80
C LEU A 138 -6.46 -2.45 5.20
N HIS A 139 -7.34 -2.13 4.25
CA HIS A 139 -8.59 -1.42 4.55
C HIS A 139 -9.61 -2.31 5.28
N TYR A 140 -9.66 -3.61 4.98
CA TYR A 140 -10.44 -4.57 5.75
C TYR A 140 -9.99 -4.65 7.21
N LEU A 141 -8.68 -4.72 7.46
CA LEU A 141 -8.10 -4.70 8.82
C LEU A 141 -8.57 -3.47 9.59
N ARG A 142 -8.52 -2.29 8.97
CA ARG A 142 -9.00 -1.04 9.58
C ARG A 142 -10.49 -1.15 9.94
N SER A 143 -11.30 -1.75 9.06
CA SER A 143 -12.72 -1.98 9.33
C SER A 143 -12.98 -2.93 10.50
N GLU A 144 -12.18 -4.00 10.63
CA GLU A 144 -12.28 -4.93 11.76
C GLU A 144 -11.84 -4.28 13.08
N LEU A 145 -10.76 -3.51 13.07
CA LEU A 145 -10.27 -2.80 14.27
C LEU A 145 -11.27 -1.76 14.78
N ARG A 146 -12.01 -1.09 13.89
CA ARG A 146 -13.13 -0.20 14.28
C ARG A 146 -14.18 -0.94 15.09
N GLN A 147 -14.36 -2.22 14.83
CA GLN A 147 -15.30 -3.09 15.51
C GLN A 147 -14.67 -3.83 16.70
N GLY A 148 -13.42 -3.49 17.07
CA GLY A 148 -12.70 -4.13 18.18
C GLY A 148 -12.24 -5.55 17.88
N ARG A 149 -12.15 -5.94 16.60
CA ARG A 149 -11.74 -7.28 16.19
C ARG A 149 -10.40 -7.26 15.45
N LEU A 150 -9.73 -8.40 15.49
CA LEU A 150 -8.56 -8.66 14.65
C LEU A 150 -8.95 -9.71 13.60
N PRO A 151 -8.59 -9.52 12.31
CA PRO A 151 -8.79 -10.54 11.29
C PRO A 151 -8.18 -11.89 11.70
N PRO A 152 -8.88 -13.02 11.51
CA PRO A 152 -8.28 -14.33 11.70
C PRO A 152 -7.16 -14.57 10.66
N PRO A 153 -6.25 -15.53 10.93
CA PRO A 153 -5.25 -15.95 9.95
C PRO A 153 -5.91 -16.32 8.62
N GLN A 154 -5.41 -15.77 7.52
CA GLN A 154 -5.99 -15.98 6.20
C GLN A 154 -4.98 -15.81 5.07
N THR A 155 -5.34 -16.32 3.90
CA THR A 155 -4.58 -16.08 2.68
C THR A 155 -4.86 -14.68 2.13
N VAL A 156 -3.80 -13.90 1.93
CA VAL A 156 -3.82 -12.61 1.22
C VAL A 156 -3.05 -12.74 -0.09
N PHE A 157 -3.50 -12.07 -1.14
CA PHE A 157 -2.95 -12.19 -2.48
C PHE A 157 -2.11 -10.98 -2.86
N PHE A 158 -0.91 -11.21 -3.38
CA PHE A 158 -0.05 -10.15 -3.89
C PHE A 158 0.81 -10.65 -5.04
N GLY A 159 0.16 -11.14 -6.10
CA GLY A 159 0.80 -11.90 -7.19
C GLY A 159 0.97 -13.38 -6.89
N ALA A 160 1.11 -13.75 -5.62
CA ALA A 160 1.05 -15.10 -5.11
C ALA A 160 0.17 -15.15 -3.84
N PRO A 161 -0.29 -16.32 -3.41
CA PRO A 161 -0.94 -16.48 -2.11
C PRO A 161 0.10 -16.38 -0.98
N TYR A 162 -0.19 -15.58 0.04
CA TYR A 162 0.59 -15.46 1.27
C TYR A 162 -0.29 -15.75 2.48
N GLN A 163 0.20 -16.57 3.40
CA GLN A 163 -0.46 -16.76 4.70
C GLN A 163 -0.13 -15.58 5.60
N LEU A 164 -1.16 -14.85 6.00
CA LEU A 164 -1.03 -13.70 6.89
C LEU A 164 -1.63 -14.04 8.26
N ARG A 165 -0.85 -13.77 9.31
CA ARG A 165 -1.31 -13.81 10.70
C ARG A 165 -0.98 -12.50 11.39
N LEU A 166 -1.94 -11.98 12.15
CA LEU A 166 -1.77 -10.80 12.97
C LEU A 166 -1.93 -11.17 14.45
N GLU A 167 -1.22 -10.46 15.31
CA GLU A 167 -1.32 -10.54 16.76
C GLU A 167 -1.38 -9.12 17.34
N TYR A 168 -2.30 -8.90 18.26
CA TYR A 168 -2.31 -7.68 19.05
C TYR A 168 -1.15 -7.70 20.06
N SER A 169 -0.36 -6.63 20.09
CA SER A 169 0.87 -6.54 20.88
C SER A 169 0.84 -5.37 21.88
N GLY A 170 -0.35 -4.86 22.19
CA GLY A 170 -0.55 -3.79 23.19
C GLY A 170 -0.83 -2.43 22.56
N THR A 171 -0.84 -1.40 23.41
CA THR A 171 -1.01 0.00 23.02
C THR A 171 0.29 0.77 23.16
N ARG A 172 0.43 1.84 22.40
CA ARG A 172 1.46 2.86 22.65
C ARG A 172 0.96 4.25 22.27
N SER A 173 1.47 5.26 22.96
CA SER A 173 1.35 6.64 22.49
C SER A 173 2.47 6.92 21.48
N MET A 174 2.13 7.57 20.38
CA MET A 174 3.07 7.99 19.35
C MET A 174 2.97 9.49 19.15
N GLN A 175 4.10 10.14 18.94
CA GLN A 175 4.11 11.52 18.49
C GLN A 175 3.90 11.54 16.97
N LEU A 176 2.98 12.38 16.51
CA LEU A 176 2.70 12.64 15.10
C LEU A 176 2.60 14.16 14.94
N GLY A 177 3.62 14.78 14.34
CA GLY A 177 3.80 16.22 14.40
C GLY A 177 3.86 16.71 15.86
N ASP A 178 3.01 17.70 16.19
CA ASP A 178 2.92 18.26 17.54
C ASP A 178 1.93 17.53 18.46
N SER A 179 1.29 16.46 17.96
CA SER A 179 0.22 15.75 18.68
C SER A 179 0.66 14.38 19.18
N MET A 180 0.20 14.00 20.37
CA MET A 180 0.32 12.64 20.89
C MET A 180 -0.92 11.83 20.52
N VAL A 181 -0.74 10.75 19.76
CA VAL A 181 -1.79 9.86 19.28
C VAL A 181 -1.72 8.52 20.01
N GLN A 182 -2.85 8.09 20.59
CA GLN A 182 -2.98 6.75 21.15
C GLN A 182 -3.20 5.73 20.02
N ALA A 183 -2.42 4.64 20.05
CA ALA A 183 -2.43 3.66 18.97
C ALA A 183 -2.35 2.21 19.48
N ASP A 184 -2.94 1.31 18.69
CA ASP A 184 -2.81 -0.12 18.82
C ASP A 184 -1.57 -0.59 18.06
N ARG A 185 -0.78 -1.48 18.67
CA ARG A 185 0.39 -2.10 18.05
C ARG A 185 0.05 -3.53 17.67
N LEU A 186 0.23 -3.87 16.40
CA LEU A 186 0.01 -5.22 15.87
C LEU A 186 1.31 -5.77 15.32
N LYS A 187 1.57 -7.06 15.58
CA LYS A 187 2.66 -7.81 14.95
C LYS A 187 2.08 -8.73 13.89
N GLY A 188 2.72 -8.75 12.73
CA GLY A 188 2.31 -9.56 11.60
C GLY A 188 3.38 -10.56 11.19
N ILE A 189 2.94 -11.71 10.70
CA ILE A 189 3.79 -12.66 9.98
C ILE A 189 3.14 -12.90 8.62
N VAL A 190 3.90 -12.70 7.56
CA VAL A 190 3.51 -13.02 6.19
C VAL A 190 4.42 -14.12 5.65
N LYS A 191 3.82 -15.25 5.29
CA LYS A 191 4.53 -16.44 4.80
C LYS A 191 4.13 -16.75 3.37
N GLY A 192 5.09 -16.70 2.46
CA GLY A 192 4.97 -17.16 1.08
C GLY A 192 5.66 -18.50 0.85
N ALA A 193 5.76 -18.92 -0.41
CA ALA A 193 6.38 -20.19 -0.77
C ALA A 193 7.88 -20.27 -0.44
N ALA A 194 8.61 -19.14 -0.56
CA ALA A 194 10.06 -19.08 -0.42
C ALA A 194 10.54 -18.12 0.68
N SER A 195 9.63 -17.51 1.42
CA SER A 195 9.99 -16.50 2.43
C SER A 195 8.95 -16.40 3.55
N GLU A 196 9.44 -15.99 4.71
CA GLU A 196 8.62 -15.58 5.85
C GLU A 196 9.16 -14.25 6.34
N ASN A 197 8.30 -13.24 6.39
CA ASN A 197 8.65 -11.92 6.89
C ASN A 197 7.78 -11.58 8.09
N ARG A 198 8.38 -10.96 9.10
CA ARG A 198 7.67 -10.37 10.24
C ARG A 198 7.58 -8.88 10.03
N PHE A 199 6.51 -8.26 10.48
CA PHE A 199 6.37 -6.81 10.46
C PHE A 199 5.60 -6.32 11.69
N GLU A 200 5.71 -5.03 11.97
CA GLU A 200 4.87 -4.33 12.94
C GLU A 200 4.04 -3.30 12.20
N ILE A 201 2.78 -3.12 12.61
CA ILE A 201 1.93 -2.01 12.20
C ILE A 201 1.35 -1.36 13.45
N VAL A 202 1.43 -0.03 13.51
CA VAL A 202 0.84 0.78 14.56
C VAL A 202 -0.32 1.55 13.95
N VAL A 203 -1.50 1.41 14.56
CA VAL A 203 -2.75 1.92 14.02
C VAL A 203 -3.40 2.84 15.06
N ALA A 204 -3.73 4.06 14.67
CA ALA A 204 -4.40 5.02 15.54
C ALA A 204 -5.72 4.47 16.09
N ARG A 205 -6.07 4.91 17.31
CA ARG A 205 -7.40 4.69 17.91
C ARG A 205 -8.41 5.77 17.50
N ASP A 206 -8.26 6.31 16.30
CA ASP A 206 -9.23 7.22 15.70
C ASP A 206 -10.39 6.46 15.03
N ALA A 207 -11.38 7.19 14.55
CA ALA A 207 -12.54 6.60 13.87
C ALA A 207 -12.16 5.88 12.57
N SER A 208 -11.07 6.30 11.91
CA SER A 208 -10.59 5.77 10.63
C SER A 208 -9.62 4.59 10.77
N ARG A 209 -9.16 4.29 12.00
CA ARG A 209 -8.07 3.36 12.30
C ARG A 209 -6.88 3.61 11.38
N THR A 210 -6.36 4.83 11.41
CA THR A 210 -5.31 5.29 10.50
C THR A 210 -3.98 4.55 10.76
N PRO A 211 -3.36 3.89 9.76
CA PRO A 211 -2.03 3.31 9.92
C PRO A 211 -1.00 4.44 10.09
N LEU A 212 -0.34 4.46 11.25
CA LEU A 212 0.64 5.50 11.62
C LEU A 212 2.07 5.09 11.30
N LEU A 213 2.39 3.81 11.52
CA LEU A 213 3.73 3.26 11.32
C LEU A 213 3.61 1.84 10.78
N VAL A 214 4.43 1.51 9.80
CA VAL A 214 4.71 0.13 9.40
C VAL A 214 6.22 -0.09 9.52
N SER A 215 6.65 -1.14 10.22
CA SER A 215 8.07 -1.48 10.36
C SER A 215 8.33 -2.89 9.84
N LEU A 216 9.35 -3.03 9.00
CA LEU A 216 9.76 -4.28 8.38
C LEU A 216 11.24 -4.57 8.68
N PRO A 217 11.55 -5.50 9.59
CA PRO A 217 12.90 -6.01 9.79
C PRO A 217 13.39 -6.78 8.56
N LEU A 218 14.48 -6.29 7.96
CA LEU A 218 15.21 -6.91 6.85
C LEU A 218 16.66 -7.17 7.27
N ALA A 219 17.41 -7.88 6.43
CA ALA A 219 18.81 -8.23 6.71
C ALA A 219 19.73 -7.02 6.97
N LEU A 220 19.43 -5.87 6.34
CA LEU A 220 20.19 -4.62 6.49
C LEU A 220 19.70 -3.73 7.65
N GLY A 221 18.63 -4.13 8.34
CA GLY A 221 18.01 -3.39 9.44
C GLY A 221 16.49 -3.29 9.31
N THR A 222 15.86 -2.55 10.24
CA THR A 222 14.42 -2.28 10.21
C THR A 222 14.11 -1.03 9.41
N PHE A 223 13.36 -1.19 8.33
CA PHE A 223 12.81 -0.09 7.55
C PHE A 223 11.47 0.32 8.14
N SER A 224 11.14 1.61 8.15
CA SER A 224 9.82 2.09 8.54
C SER A 224 9.17 2.95 7.47
N MET A 225 7.84 2.90 7.44
CA MET A 225 6.98 3.88 6.80
C MET A 225 6.22 4.61 7.89
N GLU A 226 6.39 5.92 7.99
CA GLU A 226 5.83 6.75 9.06
C GLU A 226 4.91 7.80 8.48
N LEU A 227 3.68 7.87 8.97
CA LEU A 227 2.69 8.81 8.48
C LEU A 227 3.21 10.24 8.67
N VAL A 228 3.10 11.05 7.62
CA VAL A 228 3.36 12.49 7.67
C VAL A 228 2.04 13.25 7.55
N GLN A 229 1.93 14.34 8.31
CA GLN A 229 0.82 15.29 8.28
C GLN A 229 1.30 16.61 7.70
#